data_AF-A0A448X8V3-F1
#
_entry.id   AF-A0A448X8V3-F1
#
_cell.length_a   1.000
_cell.length_b   1.000
_cell.length_c   1.000
_cell.angle_alpha   90.00
_cell.angle_beta   90.00
_cell.angle_gamma   90.00
#
_symmetry.space_group_name_H-M   'P 1'
#
loop_
_entity.id
_entity.type
_entity.pdbx_description
1 polymer ?
#
loop_
_entity_poly.entity_id
_entity_poly.type
_entity_poly.pdbx_seq_one_letter_code
_entity_poly.pdbx_strand_id
1 'polypeptide(L)'
;MLRSAGLLSLLSSPLRFGNPAFARYSSGAAHTLKVAKDIQDARSKLVLGGGKKRIDSQHKRGKLTARERIALLADPGSFVEYDGFMEHDCIEFGMQNEKILGDSVVTGRCKINGRLVYLFRLVKFLIVLVFNTFSI
;
A
#
# COMPACT_ATOMS: atom_id res chain seq x y z
N MET A 1 -18.14 -19.20 -66.19
CA MET A 1 -18.59 -18.12 -65.28
C MET A 1 -18.58 -18.68 -63.86
N LEU A 2 -17.82 -18.03 -62.96
CA LEU A 2 -17.82 -18.14 -61.48
C LEU A 2 -17.47 -19.49 -60.82
N ARG A 3 -16.21 -19.64 -60.35
CA ARG A 3 -15.90 -20.39 -59.13
C ARG A 3 -14.81 -19.68 -58.29
N SER A 4 -15.10 -19.64 -57.01
CA SER A 4 -14.35 -19.13 -55.86
C SER A 4 -13.02 -19.85 -55.64
N ALA A 5 -11.95 -19.11 -55.36
CA ALA A 5 -10.84 -19.54 -54.50
C ALA A 5 -9.82 -18.39 -54.34
N GLY A 6 -9.49 -18.01 -53.11
CA GLY A 6 -8.38 -17.09 -52.86
C GLY A 6 -8.33 -16.40 -51.49
N LEU A 7 -8.91 -16.98 -50.44
CA LEU A 7 -8.89 -16.44 -49.07
C LEU A 7 -7.84 -17.16 -48.19
N LEU A 8 -6.66 -17.44 -48.75
CA LEU A 8 -5.66 -18.33 -48.14
C LEU A 8 -4.21 -17.83 -48.38
N SER A 9 -3.95 -16.55 -48.10
CA SER A 9 -2.59 -15.98 -48.12
C SER A 9 -2.17 -15.27 -46.82
N LEU A 10 -2.98 -15.36 -45.76
CA LEU A 10 -2.70 -14.71 -44.47
C LEU A 10 -2.03 -15.61 -43.41
N LEU A 11 -1.57 -16.82 -43.78
CA LEU A 11 -1.05 -17.81 -42.82
C LEU A 11 0.39 -18.25 -43.11
N SER A 12 1.22 -17.31 -43.58
CA SER A 12 2.65 -17.56 -43.80
C SER A 12 3.53 -16.35 -43.45
N SER A 13 3.13 -15.56 -42.45
CA SER A 13 4.08 -14.69 -41.75
C SER A 13 4.77 -15.52 -40.66
N PRO A 14 6.08 -15.84 -40.78
CA PRO A 14 6.79 -16.46 -39.69
C PRO A 14 6.72 -15.53 -38.49
N LEU A 15 6.28 -16.07 -37.34
CA LEU A 15 6.44 -15.44 -36.03
C LEU A 15 7.86 -14.88 -35.95
N ARG A 16 8.00 -13.55 -36.05
CA ARG A 16 9.28 -12.84 -35.91
C ARG A 16 9.72 -12.96 -34.45
N PHE A 17 10.29 -14.11 -34.10
CA PHE A 17 11.19 -14.26 -32.96
C PHE A 17 12.41 -13.38 -33.24
N GLY A 18 12.42 -12.16 -32.71
CA GLY A 18 13.60 -11.30 -32.86
C GLY A 18 13.38 -9.79 -32.80
N ASN A 19 12.37 -9.30 -32.09
CA ASN A 19 12.31 -7.87 -31.77
C ASN A 19 12.61 -7.64 -30.27
N PRO A 20 13.84 -7.24 -29.89
CA PRO A 20 14.24 -7.07 -28.48
C PRO A 20 13.61 -5.86 -27.81
N ALA A 21 12.75 -5.10 -28.51
CA ALA A 21 11.99 -3.99 -27.96
C ALA A 21 10.73 -4.44 -27.19
N PHE A 22 10.15 -5.59 -27.51
CA PHE A 22 8.93 -6.08 -26.85
C PHE A 22 9.20 -6.96 -25.61
N ALA A 23 10.41 -7.51 -25.48
CA ALA A 23 10.83 -8.34 -24.35
C ALA A 23 11.15 -7.55 -23.06
N ARG A 24 10.85 -6.25 -22.99
CA ARG A 24 11.37 -5.36 -21.94
C ARG A 24 10.38 -4.95 -20.85
N TYR A 25 9.20 -5.56 -20.74
CA TYR A 25 8.25 -5.19 -19.69
C TYR A 25 7.70 -6.36 -18.85
N SER A 26 8.14 -7.60 -19.09
CA SER A 26 7.57 -8.77 -18.40
C SER A 26 8.60 -9.62 -17.66
N SER A 27 8.69 -9.37 -16.35
CA SER A 27 8.43 -10.39 -15.32
C SER A 27 9.20 -11.72 -15.38
N GLY A 28 10.51 -11.71 -15.15
CA GLY A 28 11.22 -12.91 -14.69
C GLY A 28 11.05 -13.14 -13.18
N ALA A 29 11.12 -14.40 -12.71
CA ALA A 29 10.99 -14.74 -11.29
C ALA A 29 11.93 -13.93 -10.37
N ALA A 30 13.14 -13.61 -10.85
CA ALA A 30 14.09 -12.76 -10.14
C ALA A 30 13.59 -11.33 -9.91
N HIS A 31 12.88 -10.73 -10.87
CA HIS A 31 12.29 -9.40 -10.72
C HIS A 31 11.16 -9.42 -9.70
N THR A 32 10.31 -10.44 -9.74
CA THR A 32 9.22 -10.63 -8.76
C THR A 32 9.76 -10.78 -7.34
N LEU A 33 10.82 -11.57 -7.15
CA LEU A 33 11.47 -11.73 -5.84
C LEU A 33 12.09 -10.43 -5.33
N LYS A 34 12.73 -9.65 -6.22
CA LYS A 34 13.28 -8.34 -5.88
C LYS A 34 12.18 -7.38 -5.41
N VAL A 35 11.11 -7.24 -6.18
CA VAL A 35 9.98 -6.37 -5.83
C VAL A 35 9.33 -6.80 -4.51
N ALA A 36 9.14 -8.11 -4.30
CA ALA A 36 8.61 -8.63 -3.04
C ALA A 36 9.48 -8.25 -1.83
N LYS A 37 10.80 -8.35 -1.99
CA LYS A 37 11.76 -7.93 -0.96
C LYS A 37 11.69 -6.43 -0.69
N ASP A 38 11.64 -5.61 -1.73
CA ASP A 38 11.53 -4.15 -1.62
C ASP A 38 10.24 -3.74 -0.87
N ILE A 39 9.12 -4.41 -1.15
CA ILE A 39 7.85 -4.22 -0.44
C ILE A 39 7.98 -4.61 1.04
N GLN A 40 8.63 -5.73 1.34
CA GLN A 40 8.83 -6.18 2.72
C GLN A 40 9.72 -5.20 3.51
N ASP A 41 10.79 -4.71 2.88
CA ASP A 41 11.68 -3.72 3.48
C ASP A 41 10.92 -2.40 3.73
N ALA A 42 10.11 -1.95 2.78
CA ALA A 42 9.26 -0.77 2.96
C ALA A 42 8.25 -0.96 4.11
N ARG A 43 7.63 -2.14 4.25
CA ARG A 43 6.74 -2.47 5.37
C ARG A 43 7.45 -2.40 6.72
N SER A 44 8.69 -2.89 6.80
CA SER A 44 9.47 -2.83 8.03
C SER A 44 9.76 -1.38 8.47
N LYS A 45 10.07 -0.50 7.51
CA LYS A 45 10.29 0.93 7.74
C LYS A 45 8.99 1.64 8.16
N LEU A 46 7.88 1.29 7.50
CA LEU A 46 6.55 1.80 7.82
C LEU A 46 6.17 1.50 9.27
N VAL A 47 6.43 0.28 9.76
CA VAL A 47 6.19 -0.11 11.17
C VAL A 47 6.99 0.78 12.14
N LEU A 48 8.25 1.09 11.81
CA LEU A 48 9.09 1.98 12.62
C LEU A 48 8.66 3.45 12.56
N GLY A 49 7.96 3.88 11.50
CA GLY A 49 7.43 5.24 11.34
C GLY A 49 8.50 6.31 11.52
N GLY A 50 8.28 7.24 12.46
CA GLY A 50 9.23 8.31 12.81
C GLY A 50 10.51 7.85 13.55
N GLY A 51 10.76 6.55 13.62
CA GLY A 51 11.95 5.93 14.21
C GLY A 51 11.82 5.61 15.70
N LYS A 52 12.69 4.69 16.17
CA LYS A 52 12.70 4.18 17.56
C LYS A 52 12.74 5.31 18.60
N LYS A 53 13.56 6.35 18.37
CA LYS A 53 13.67 7.50 19.28
C LYS A 53 12.32 8.18 19.57
N ARG A 54 11.46 8.34 18.55
CA ARG A 54 10.13 8.95 18.71
C ARG A 54 9.16 8.00 19.42
N ILE A 55 9.23 6.70 19.11
CA ILE A 55 8.44 5.66 19.80
C ILE A 55 8.79 5.64 21.30
N ASP A 56 10.09 5.55 21.63
CA ASP A 56 10.57 5.51 23.01
C ASP A 56 10.18 6.77 23.78
N SER A 57 10.22 7.94 23.14
CA SER A 57 9.76 9.20 23.74
C SER A 57 8.27 9.19 24.06
N GLN A 58 7.43 8.60 23.20
CA GLN A 58 6.00 8.44 23.48
C GLN A 58 5.77 7.47 24.64
N HIS A 59 6.46 6.34 24.65
CA HIS A 59 6.36 5.35 25.73
C HIS A 59 6.84 5.90 27.07
N LYS A 60 7.92 6.69 27.09
CA LYS A 60 8.39 7.41 28.29
C LYS A 60 7.34 8.37 28.85
N ARG A 61 6.46 8.89 28.00
CA ARG A 61 5.34 9.76 28.40
C ARG A 61 4.08 8.97 28.78
N GLY A 62 4.15 7.64 28.86
CA GLY A 62 3.01 6.76 29.12
C GLY A 62 2.00 6.70 27.97
N LYS A 63 2.40 7.08 26.74
CA LYS A 63 1.53 7.12 25.56
C LYS A 63 1.88 5.99 24.62
N LEU A 64 0.87 5.23 24.22
CA LEU A 64 0.97 4.24 23.14
C LEU A 64 1.09 4.92 21.78
N THR A 65 1.75 4.26 20.84
CA THR A 65 1.82 4.63 19.43
C THR A 65 0.45 4.48 18.74
N ALA A 66 0.31 5.05 17.54
CA ALA A 66 -0.94 4.96 16.77
C ALA A 66 -1.37 3.50 16.53
N ARG A 67 -0.44 2.65 16.07
CA ARG A 67 -0.71 1.24 15.75
C ARG A 67 -1.03 0.40 16.99
N GLU A 68 -0.33 0.62 18.11
CA GLU A 68 -0.64 -0.06 19.38
C GLU A 68 -2.06 0.26 19.86
N ARG A 69 -2.50 1.52 19.74
CA ARG A 69 -3.87 1.90 20.12
C ARG A 69 -4.91 1.27 19.19
N ILE A 70 -4.64 1.22 17.89
CA ILE A 70 -5.53 0.57 16.93
C ILE A 70 -5.64 -0.93 17.25
N ALA A 71 -4.53 -1.59 17.56
CA ALA A 71 -4.53 -3.01 17.94
C ALA A 71 -5.31 -3.30 19.23
N LEU A 72 -5.41 -2.34 20.16
CA LEU A 72 -6.24 -2.48 21.36
C LEU A 72 -7.74 -2.24 21.09
N LEU A 73 -8.06 -1.42 20.10
CA LEU A 73 -9.45 -1.06 19.77
C LEU A 73 -10.09 -2.05 18.80
N ALA A 74 -9.31 -2.55 17.84
CA ALA A 74 -9.78 -3.43 16.78
C ALA A 74 -9.81 -4.90 17.23
N ASP A 75 -10.77 -5.65 16.70
CA ASP A 75 -10.82 -7.10 16.86
C ASP A 75 -9.55 -7.73 16.24
N PRO A 76 -8.95 -8.77 16.86
CA PRO A 76 -7.70 -9.37 16.39
C PRO A 76 -7.76 -9.79 14.92
N GLY A 77 -6.76 -9.38 14.12
CA GLY A 77 -6.65 -9.72 12.70
C GLY A 77 -7.63 -8.99 11.77
N SER A 78 -8.44 -8.06 12.28
CA SER A 78 -9.43 -7.33 11.47
C SER A 78 -8.92 -6.04 10.84
N PHE A 79 -7.80 -5.49 11.34
CA PHE A 79 -7.28 -4.20 10.89
C PHE A 79 -6.55 -4.33 9.55
N VAL A 80 -6.95 -3.49 8.59
CA VAL A 80 -6.32 -3.35 7.29
C VAL A 80 -5.93 -1.89 7.11
N GLU A 81 -4.61 -1.63 7.06
CA GLU A 81 -4.03 -0.29 6.87
C GLU A 81 -4.12 0.12 5.38
N TYR A 82 -4.45 1.39 5.14
CA TYR A 82 -4.49 2.01 3.82
C TYR A 82 -3.38 3.06 3.69
N ASP A 83 -2.90 3.26 2.47
CA ASP A 83 -1.98 4.35 2.07
C ASP A 83 -0.71 4.53 2.93
N GLY A 84 -0.26 3.50 3.65
CA GLY A 84 0.87 3.64 4.57
C GLY A 84 2.23 3.89 3.89
N PHE A 85 2.34 3.70 2.57
CA PHE A 85 3.55 4.01 1.79
C PHE A 85 3.56 5.44 1.22
N MET A 86 2.52 6.24 1.48
CA MET A 86 2.54 7.63 1.01
C MET A 86 3.59 8.45 1.75
N GLU A 87 4.27 9.30 1.01
CA GLU A 87 5.20 10.31 1.50
C GLU A 87 4.63 11.69 1.13
N HIS A 88 4.97 12.72 1.89
CA HIS A 88 4.62 14.08 1.49
C HIS A 88 5.51 14.55 0.34
N ASP A 89 4.94 15.36 -0.56
CA ASP A 89 5.64 16.00 -1.68
C ASP A 89 6.03 17.47 -1.40
N CYS A 90 5.86 17.93 -0.15
CA CYS A 90 6.19 19.31 0.24
C CYS A 90 7.71 19.56 0.25
N ILE A 91 8.14 20.53 -0.55
CA ILE A 91 9.54 20.98 -0.68
C ILE A 91 9.81 22.21 0.22
N GLU A 92 8.75 22.95 0.58
CA GLU A 92 8.82 24.13 1.43
C GLU A 92 9.09 23.76 2.91
N PHE A 93 9.65 24.69 3.70
CA PHE A 93 9.94 24.53 5.14
C PHE A 93 11.08 23.56 5.52
N GLY A 94 11.96 23.18 4.59
CA GLY A 94 13.07 22.27 4.90
C GLY A 94 12.64 20.80 5.06
N MET A 95 11.39 20.49 4.69
CA MET A 95 10.76 19.17 4.80
C MET A 95 11.26 18.18 3.74
N GLN A 96 12.14 18.60 2.81
CA GLN A 96 12.74 17.71 1.81
C GLN A 96 13.58 16.58 2.43
N ASN A 97 14.13 16.79 3.63
CA ASN A 97 15.03 15.86 4.29
C ASN A 97 14.32 14.93 5.29
N GLU A 98 13.11 15.27 5.74
CA GLU A 98 12.37 14.51 6.74
C GLU A 98 11.21 13.71 6.12
N LYS A 99 11.49 12.84 5.16
CA LYS A 99 10.47 11.96 4.58
C LYS A 99 10.08 10.84 5.55
N ILE A 100 8.85 10.91 6.06
CA ILE A 100 8.28 9.90 6.95
C ILE A 100 7.15 9.18 6.20
N LEU A 101 7.28 7.85 6.06
CA LEU A 101 6.23 7.00 5.48
C LEU A 101 4.93 7.12 6.30
N GLY A 102 3.82 7.39 5.61
CA GLY A 102 2.48 7.57 6.17
C GLY A 102 2.19 8.99 6.71
N ASP A 103 3.07 9.98 6.48
CA ASP A 103 2.89 11.40 6.85
C ASP A 103 2.26 11.62 8.25
N SER A 104 2.74 10.88 9.26
CA SER A 104 2.23 10.97 10.65
C SER A 104 0.76 10.59 10.84
N VAL A 105 0.19 9.81 9.93
CA VAL A 105 -1.19 9.33 9.97
C VAL A 105 -1.23 7.84 9.69
N VAL A 106 -2.04 7.12 10.48
CA VAL A 106 -2.42 5.73 10.17
C VAL A 106 -3.89 5.69 9.80
N THR A 107 -4.21 5.20 8.60
CA THR A 107 -5.58 5.07 8.09
C THR A 107 -5.92 3.61 7.83
N GLY A 108 -7.18 3.23 7.97
CA GLY A 108 -7.57 1.85 7.72
C GLY A 108 -9.01 1.54 8.03
N ARG A 109 -9.38 0.27 7.87
CA ARG A 109 -10.65 -0.28 8.35
C ARG A 109 -10.38 -1.40 9.36
N CYS A 110 -11.29 -1.59 10.29
CA CYS A 110 -11.26 -2.71 11.24
C CYS A 110 -12.68 -3.16 11.59
N LYS A 111 -12.76 -4.23 12.36
CA LYS A 111 -13.98 -4.59 13.08
C LYS A 111 -13.83 -4.21 14.55
N ILE A 112 -14.87 -3.61 15.13
CA ILE A 112 -14.98 -3.37 16.57
C ILE A 112 -16.27 -4.05 17.02
N ASN A 113 -16.17 -5.06 17.88
CA ASN A 113 -17.32 -5.86 18.30
C ASN A 113 -18.12 -6.40 17.09
N GLY A 114 -17.42 -6.84 16.04
CA GLY A 114 -18.01 -7.37 14.82
C GLY A 114 -18.59 -6.33 13.85
N ARG A 115 -18.61 -5.03 14.19
CA ARG A 115 -19.08 -3.96 13.30
C ARG A 115 -17.94 -3.38 12.48
N LEU A 116 -18.16 -3.16 11.18
CA LEU A 116 -17.17 -2.56 10.30
C LEU A 116 -17.03 -1.07 10.59
N VAL A 117 -15.81 -0.63 10.87
CA VAL A 117 -15.50 0.75 11.24
C VAL A 117 -14.28 1.22 10.45
N TYR A 118 -14.31 2.47 10.00
CA TYR A 118 -13.16 3.12 9.37
C TYR A 118 -12.45 3.99 10.40
N LEU A 119 -11.12 3.88 10.44
CA LEU A 119 -10.27 4.54 11.40
C LEU A 119 -9.29 5.46 10.68
N PHE A 120 -9.14 6.66 11.22
CA PHE A 120 -8.06 7.57 10.86
C PHE A 120 -7.41 8.07 12.14
N ARG A 121 -6.10 7.83 12.27
CA ARG A 121 -5.33 8.12 13.47
C ARG A 121 -4.19 9.07 13.17
N LEU A 122 -4.36 10.32 13.58
CA LEU A 122 -3.26 11.28 13.70
C LEU A 122 -2.39 10.90 14.91
N VAL A 123 -1.10 11.24 14.90
CA VAL A 123 -0.20 11.05 16.06
C VAL A 123 -0.78 11.64 17.37
N LYS A 124 -1.61 12.70 17.29
CA LYS A 124 -2.29 13.31 18.45
C LYS A 124 -3.70 12.78 18.72
N PHE A 125 -4.59 12.68 17.73
CA PHE A 125 -6.01 12.35 17.93
C PHE A 125 -6.48 11.10 17.19
N LEU A 126 -7.33 10.30 17.86
CA LEU A 126 -8.04 9.18 17.27
C LEU A 126 -9.41 9.68 16.82
N ILE A 127 -9.69 9.58 15.52
CA ILE A 127 -11.00 9.85 14.97
C ILE A 127 -11.53 8.52 14.44
N VAL A 128 -12.65 8.07 15.01
CA VAL A 128 -13.33 6.84 14.63
C VAL A 128 -14.56 7.23 13.82
N LEU A 129 -14.59 6.86 12.54
CA LEU A 129 -15.75 7.05 11.67
C LEU A 129 -16.52 5.73 11.61
N VAL A 130 -17.58 5.65 12.42
CA VAL A 130 -18.54 4.55 12.36
C VAL A 130 -19.53 4.88 11.25
N PHE A 131 -19.40 4.20 10.12
CA PHE A 131 -20.47 4.17 9.13
C PHE A 131 -21.55 3.25 9.67
N ASN A 132 -22.55 3.86 10.31
CA ASN A 132 -23.76 3.15 10.64
C ASN A 132 -24.43 2.82 9.31
N THR A 133 -24.34 1.57 8.84
CA THR A 133 -25.20 1.08 7.77
C THR A 133 -26.61 1.01 8.33
N PHE A 134 -27.28 2.16 8.41
CA PHE A 134 -28.73 2.23 8.43
C PHE A 134 -29.18 1.76 7.05
N SER A 135 -29.61 0.50 6.99
CA SER A 135 -30.45 0.05 5.89
C SER A 135 -31.78 0.79 6.03
N ILE A 136 -32.08 1.66 5.07
CA ILE A 136 -33.43 2.18 4.82
C ILE A 136 -34.20 1.10 4.05
#